data_AF-A0A929PJL5-F1
#
_entry.id   AF-A0A929PJL5-F1
#
_cell.length_a   1.000
_cell.length_b   1.000
_cell.length_c   1.000
_cell.angle_alpha   90.00
_cell.angle_beta   90.00
_cell.angle_gamma   90.00
#
_symmetry.space_group_name_H-M   'P 1'
#
loop_
_entity.id
_entity.type
_entity.pdbx_description
1 polymer ?
#
loop_
_entity_poly.entity_id
_entity_poly.type
_entity_poly.pdbx_seq_one_letter_code
_entity_poly.pdbx_strand_id
1 'polypeptide(L)'
;MKKISTEIINFESQTKKAQHDKLVALVEENMRELQKKHHEARMEQDKELYGRQIKMVDVQIDRLVYDLYGLTEEEVKVVEGDLK
;
A
#
# COMPACT_ATOMS: atom_id res chain seq x y z
N MET A 1 16.33 -1.42 16.71
CA MET A 1 14.96 -1.01 16.34
C MET A 1 15.07 0.34 15.65
N LYS A 2 15.08 0.38 14.31
CA LYS A 2 15.17 1.63 13.55
C LYS A 2 13.86 2.39 13.77
N LYS A 3 13.97 3.61 14.33
CA LYS A 3 12.87 4.57 14.41
C LYS A 3 12.42 4.85 12.98
N ILE A 4 11.21 4.46 12.63
CA ILE A 4 10.56 4.95 11.42
C ILE A 4 10.15 6.39 11.77
N SER A 5 10.97 7.35 11.36
CA SER A 5 10.64 8.77 11.47
C SER A 5 9.44 9.02 10.56
N THR A 6 8.27 9.30 11.15
CA THR A 6 7.13 9.85 10.42
C THR A 6 7.47 11.30 10.06
N GLU A 7 8.33 11.49 9.06
CA GLU A 7 8.46 12.79 8.44
C GLU A 7 7.09 13.14 7.85
N ILE A 8 6.53 14.24 8.35
CA ILE A 8 5.27 14.79 7.87
C ILE A 8 5.49 15.08 6.39
N ILE A 9 4.71 14.40 5.53
CA ILE A 9 4.83 14.54 4.08
C ILE A 9 4.72 16.02 3.73
N ASN A 10 5.81 16.61 3.25
CA ASN A 10 5.76 17.96 2.73
C ASN A 10 5.10 17.88 1.34
N PHE A 11 3.79 18.09 1.27
CA PHE A 11 2.99 18.08 0.05
C PHE A 11 3.26 19.31 -0.85
N GLU A 12 4.49 19.82 -0.89
CA GLU A 12 4.85 21.05 -1.60
C GLU A 12 4.67 20.96 -3.12
N SER A 13 4.57 19.75 -3.68
CA SER A 13 4.18 19.57 -5.08
C SER A 13 2.74 19.08 -5.20
N GLN A 14 1.97 19.76 -6.06
CA GLN A 14 0.61 19.39 -6.43
C GLN A 14 0.55 17.94 -6.98
N THR A 15 1.64 17.47 -7.58
CA THR A 15 1.82 16.09 -8.06
C THR A 15 1.84 15.06 -6.92
N LYS A 16 2.63 15.31 -5.86
CA LYS A 16 2.68 14.43 -4.67
C LYS A 16 1.33 14.40 -3.94
N LYS A 17 0.65 15.54 -3.85
CA LYS A 17 -0.69 15.61 -3.27
C LYS A 17 -1.69 14.77 -4.08
N ALA A 18 -1.67 14.87 -5.42
CA ALA A 18 -2.53 14.06 -6.27
C ALA A 18 -2.23 12.55 -6.19
N GLN A 19 -0.96 12.17 -6.05
CA GLN A 19 -0.56 10.77 -5.81
C GLN A 19 -1.05 10.26 -4.46
N HIS A 20 -0.93 11.07 -3.40
CA HIS A 20 -1.46 10.74 -2.09
C HIS A 20 -2.98 10.63 -2.09
N ASP A 21 -3.70 11.57 -2.73
CA ASP A 21 -5.16 11.52 -2.86
C ASP A 21 -5.61 10.23 -3.58
N LYS A 22 -4.91 9.85 -4.64
CA LYS A 22 -5.12 8.58 -5.34
C LYS A 22 -4.87 7.37 -4.45
N LEU A 23 -3.83 7.41 -3.62
CA LEU A 23 -3.50 6.34 -2.68
C LEU A 23 -4.59 6.21 -1.61
N VAL A 24 -5.02 7.33 -1.02
CA VAL A 24 -6.12 7.37 -0.04
C VAL A 24 -7.40 6.82 -0.67
N ALA A 25 -7.77 7.25 -1.87
CA ALA A 25 -8.96 6.74 -2.56
C ALA A 25 -8.87 5.23 -2.84
N LEU A 26 -7.70 4.72 -3.26
CA LEU A 26 -7.46 3.29 -3.46
C LEU A 26 -7.61 2.47 -2.17
N VAL A 27 -7.11 2.98 -1.05
CA VAL A 27 -7.22 2.31 0.25
C VAL A 27 -8.65 2.36 0.78
N GLU A 28 -9.25 3.55 0.79
CA GLU A 28 -10.57 3.77 1.39
C GLU A 28 -11.69 3.07 0.62
N GLU A 29 -11.57 2.97 -0.70
CA GLU A 29 -12.60 2.34 -1.55
C GLU A 29 -12.27 0.85 -1.79
N ASN A 30 -11.14 0.54 -2.46
CA ASN A 30 -10.85 -0.84 -2.85
C ASN A 30 -10.45 -1.73 -1.67
N MET A 31 -9.51 -1.29 -0.82
CA MET A 31 -9.02 -2.14 0.28
C MET A 31 -10.12 -2.41 1.30
N ARG A 32 -10.92 -1.39 1.64
CA ARG A 32 -12.03 -1.51 2.58
C ARG A 32 -13.14 -2.43 2.06
N GLU A 33 -13.53 -2.30 0.79
CA GLU A 33 -14.52 -3.20 0.18
C GLU A 33 -14.01 -4.64 0.08
N LEU A 34 -12.75 -4.84 -0.33
CA LEU A 34 -12.15 -6.17 -0.45
C LEU A 34 -12.02 -6.85 0.92
N GLN A 35 -11.62 -6.12 1.97
CA GLN A 35 -11.58 -6.66 3.33
C GLN A 35 -12.97 -7.04 3.83
N LYS A 36 -13.99 -6.23 3.55
CA LYS A 36 -15.38 -6.55 3.90
C LYS A 36 -15.86 -7.82 3.19
N LYS A 37 -15.65 -7.92 1.88
CA LYS A 37 -15.95 -9.11 1.06
C LYS A 37 -15.20 -10.35 1.55
N HIS A 38 -13.92 -10.22 1.91
CA HIS A 38 -13.13 -11.30 2.49
C HIS A 38 -13.70 -11.78 3.83
N HIS A 39 -14.16 -10.86 4.69
CA HIS A 39 -14.74 -11.21 5.99
C HIS A 39 -16.16 -11.81 5.88
N GLU A 40 -16.96 -11.32 4.93
CA GLU A 40 -18.32 -11.80 4.66
C GLU A 40 -18.33 -13.11 3.85
N ALA A 41 -17.25 -13.41 3.12
CA ALA A 41 -17.12 -14.63 2.33
C ALA A 41 -17.24 -15.88 3.21
N ARG A 42 -18.18 -16.76 2.85
CA ARG A 42 -18.39 -18.05 3.53
C ARG A 42 -17.63 -19.19 2.87
N MET A 43 -17.29 -19.05 1.58
CA MET A 43 -16.52 -20.04 0.84
C MET A 43 -15.03 -19.74 0.93
N GLU A 44 -14.23 -20.80 1.08
CA GLU A 44 -12.77 -20.70 1.19
C GLU A 44 -12.14 -20.15 -0.11
N GLN A 45 -12.69 -20.54 -1.27
CA GLN A 45 -12.27 -20.01 -2.58
C GLN A 45 -12.49 -18.49 -2.71
N ASP A 46 -13.61 -17.98 -2.20
CA ASP A 46 -13.88 -16.54 -2.20
C ASP A 46 -12.91 -15.80 -1.27
N LYS A 47 -12.64 -16.35 -0.08
CA LYS A 47 -11.62 -15.80 0.82
C LYS A 47 -10.24 -15.77 0.17
N GLU A 48 -9.82 -16.85 -0.50
CA GLU A 48 -8.56 -16.85 -1.24
C GLU A 48 -8.54 -15.81 -2.36
N LEU A 49 -9.62 -15.68 -3.13
CA LEU A 49 -9.74 -14.71 -4.21
C LEU A 49 -9.62 -13.27 -3.68
N TYR A 50 -10.38 -12.92 -2.64
CA TYR A 50 -10.30 -11.61 -2.01
C TYR A 50 -8.96 -11.38 -1.33
N GLY A 51 -8.37 -12.41 -0.71
CA GLY A 51 -7.05 -12.33 -0.08
C GLY A 51 -5.95 -12.03 -1.09
N ARG A 52 -5.99 -12.63 -2.28
CA ARG A 52 -5.07 -12.32 -3.38
C ARG A 52 -5.27 -10.90 -3.90
N GLN A 53 -6.51 -10.43 -4.03
CA GLN A 53 -6.80 -9.06 -4.42
C GLN A 53 -6.30 -8.05 -3.39
N ILE A 54 -6.49 -8.31 -2.09
CA ILE A 54 -5.95 -7.48 -1.01
C ILE A 54 -4.43 -7.38 -1.14
N LYS A 55 -3.72 -8.51 -1.31
CA LYS A 55 -2.26 -8.51 -1.51
C LYS A 55 -1.83 -7.72 -2.75
N MET A 56 -2.55 -7.82 -3.86
CA MET A 56 -2.24 -7.04 -5.06
C MET A 56 -2.45 -5.53 -4.84
N VAL A 57 -3.46 -5.15 -4.06
CA VAL A 57 -3.69 -3.75 -3.69
C VAL A 57 -2.61 -3.27 -2.72
N ASP A 58 -2.21 -4.10 -1.76
CA ASP A 58 -1.12 -3.85 -0.79
C ASP A 58 0.19 -3.49 -1.51
N VAL A 59 0.63 -4.33 -2.46
CA VAL A 59 1.84 -4.08 -3.26
C VAL A 59 1.73 -2.81 -4.11
N GLN A 60 0.54 -2.48 -4.60
CA GLN A 60 0.32 -1.22 -5.34
C GLN A 60 0.44 -0.01 -4.42
N ILE A 61 -0.07 -0.12 -3.19
CA ILE A 61 0.07 0.91 -2.16
C ILE A 61 1.54 1.07 -1.80
N ASP A 62 2.27 -0.02 -1.52
CA ASP A 62 3.69 0.03 -1.19
C ASP A 62 4.51 0.74 -2.27
N ARG A 63 4.27 0.44 -3.55
CA ARG A 63 4.91 1.15 -4.67
C ARG A 63 4.58 2.63 -4.69
N LEU A 64 3.31 2.99 -4.52
CA LEU A 64 2.89 4.41 -4.47
C LEU A 64 3.52 5.13 -3.26
N VAL A 65 3.65 4.45 -2.12
CA VAL A 65 4.37 4.93 -0.94
C VAL A 65 5.84 5.14 -1.28
N TYR A 66 6.51 4.16 -1.88
CA TYR A 66 7.91 4.29 -2.30
C TYR A 66 8.14 5.46 -3.27
N ASP A 67 7.25 5.64 -4.26
CA ASP A 67 7.25 6.79 -5.16
C ASP A 67 7.09 8.12 -4.40
N LEU A 68 6.19 8.19 -3.41
CA LEU A 68 5.95 9.39 -2.61
C LEU A 68 7.16 9.77 -1.75
N TYR A 69 7.80 8.78 -1.15
CA TYR A 69 9.01 8.95 -0.34
C TYR A 69 10.29 9.04 -1.19
N GLY A 70 10.22 8.76 -2.50
CA GLY A 70 11.36 8.77 -3.41
C GLY A 70 12.37 7.65 -3.13
N LEU A 71 11.93 6.53 -2.56
CA LEU A 71 12.80 5.37 -2.33
C LEU A 71 13.20 4.79 -3.68
N THR A 72 14.49 4.52 -3.84
CA THR A 72 15.00 3.77 -4.99
C THR A 72 14.73 2.27 -4.80
N GLU A 73 14.76 1.50 -5.88
CA GLU A 73 14.58 0.03 -5.82
C GLU A 73 15.55 -0.65 -4.84
N GLU A 74 16.74 -0.08 -4.61
CA GLU A 74 17.68 -0.54 -3.59
C GLU A 74 17.16 -0.30 -2.17
N GLU A 75 16.62 0.88 -1.87
CA GLU A 75 16.03 1.15 -0.56
C GLU A 75 14.77 0.31 -0.32
N VAL A 76 13.96 0.08 -1.35
CA VAL A 76 12.80 -0.83 -1.29
C VAL A 76 13.24 -2.23 -0.91
N LYS A 77 14.27 -2.79 -1.56
CA LYS A 77 14.82 -4.12 -1.23
C LYS A 77 15.34 -4.21 0.20
N VAL A 78 15.92 -3.13 0.73
CA VAL A 78 16.36 -3.05 2.13
C VAL A 78 15.16 -3.05 3.08
N VAL A 79 14.06 -2.36 2.73
CA VAL A 79 12.82 -2.29 3.53
C VAL A 79 12.05 -3.60 3.50
N GLU A 80 11.94 -4.25 2.34
CA GLU A 80 11.28 -5.55 2.16
C GLU A 80 12.11 -6.72 2.73
N GLY A 81 13.37 -6.47 3.10
CA GLY A 81 14.23 -7.46 3.75
C GLY A 81 14.81 -8.51 2.80
N ASP A 82 14.82 -8.23 1.49
CA ASP A 82 15.37 -9.08 0.42
C ASP A 82 16.92 -9.09 0.43
N LEU A 83 17.53 -8.10 1.09
CA LEU A 83 18.96 -8.06 1.41
C LEU A 83 19.21 -8.71 2.78
N LYS A 84 19.38 -10.03 2.80
CA LYS A 84 19.91 -10.77 3.94
C LYS A 84 21.05 -11.70 3.53
#